data_AF-L9UNS6-F1
#
_entry.id   AF-L9UNS6-F1
#
_cell.length_a   1.000
_cell.length_b   1.000
_cell.length_c   1.000
_cell.angle_alpha   90.00
_cell.angle_beta   90.00
_cell.angle_gamma   90.00
#
_symmetry.space_group_name_H-M   'P 1'
#
loop_
_entity.id
_entity.type
_entity.pdbx_description
1 polymer ?
#
loop_
_entity_poly.entity_id
_entity_poly.type
_entity_poly.pdbx_seq_one_letter_code
_entity_poly.pdbx_strand_id
1 'polypeptide(L)'
;MLKGDSKRFKHLNKRLQISSSTLSKRIGEAKDLGLITPEIDDRETSVKNQYRITERGQYVVAKMERLEIIHAYRTMFDMQAQVEGGKQELVEWVENEGAKEELARRSDSDPYVDLLGEDVTIAPAKTLIETMTRNSLLRNDYLKDFSPRSYSLRC
;
A
#
# COMPACT_ATOMS: atom_id res chain seq x y z
N MET A 1 1.98 -26.64 27.30
CA MET A 1 3.35 -26.11 27.13
C MET A 1 3.35 -25.16 25.95
N LEU A 2 3.78 -23.90 26.16
CA LEU A 2 3.84 -22.92 25.07
C LEU A 2 4.81 -23.42 23.98
N LYS A 3 4.30 -23.63 22.77
CA LYS A 3 5.06 -24.16 21.62
C LYS A 3 5.55 -23.02 20.72
N GLY A 4 6.86 -22.94 20.55
CA GLY A 4 7.54 -22.04 19.62
C GLY A 4 8.34 -20.93 20.31
N ASP A 5 9.43 -20.52 19.66
CA ASP A 5 10.30 -19.47 20.15
C ASP A 5 9.57 -18.12 20.21
N SER A 6 9.94 -17.31 21.20
CA SER A 6 9.51 -15.91 21.28
C SER A 6 9.95 -15.18 20.02
N LYS A 7 9.07 -14.37 19.43
CA LYS A 7 9.43 -13.54 18.27
C LYS A 7 9.44 -12.08 18.67
N ARG A 8 10.59 -11.46 18.45
CA ARG A 8 10.73 -10.01 18.56
C ARG A 8 10.29 -9.36 17.26
N PHE A 9 9.27 -8.52 17.34
CA PHE A 9 8.69 -7.84 16.18
C PHE A 9 9.47 -6.57 15.83
N LYS A 10 10.73 -6.71 15.40
CA LYS A 10 11.42 -5.59 14.74
C LYS A 10 10.84 -5.44 13.34
N HIS A 11 10.29 -4.26 13.03
CA HIS A 11 9.78 -3.89 11.71
C HIS A 11 8.63 -4.74 11.17
N LEU A 12 7.83 -5.39 12.03
CA LEU A 12 6.67 -6.18 11.58
C LEU A 12 5.66 -5.29 10.83
N ASN A 13 5.49 -4.05 11.26
CA ASN A 13 4.66 -3.04 10.59
C ASN A 13 5.09 -2.82 9.13
N LYS A 14 6.40 -2.71 8.88
CA LYS A 14 6.96 -2.57 7.52
C LYS A 14 6.69 -3.82 6.68
N ARG A 15 6.93 -5.01 7.25
CA ARG A 15 6.71 -6.28 6.55
C ARG A 15 5.24 -6.51 6.19
N LEU A 16 4.33 -6.16 7.08
CA LEU A 16 2.88 -6.28 6.85
C LEU A 16 2.29 -5.07 6.12
N GLN A 17 3.12 -4.07 5.78
CA GLN A 17 2.71 -2.82 5.14
C GLN A 17 1.53 -2.11 5.83
N ILE A 18 1.55 -2.11 7.18
CA ILE A 18 0.54 -1.45 8.01
C ILE A 18 1.17 -0.38 8.89
N SER A 19 0.37 0.57 9.34
CA SER A 19 0.82 1.56 10.31
C SER A 19 1.18 0.90 11.65
N SER A 20 2.10 1.52 12.39
CA SER A 20 2.44 1.07 13.75
C SER A 20 1.22 1.08 14.69
N SER A 21 0.31 2.05 14.54
CA SER A 21 -0.94 2.12 15.32
C SER A 21 -1.87 0.94 15.04
N THR A 22 -2.01 0.55 13.76
CA THR A 22 -2.79 -0.62 13.37
C THR A 22 -2.18 -1.91 13.91
N LEU A 23 -0.85 -2.02 13.84
CA LEU A 23 -0.14 -3.17 14.41
C LEU A 23 -0.37 -3.27 15.92
N SER A 24 -0.21 -2.17 16.66
CA SER A 24 -0.44 -2.14 18.11
C SER A 24 -1.88 -2.53 18.46
N LYS A 25 -2.87 -2.05 17.71
CA LYS A 25 -4.27 -2.42 17.89
C LYS A 25 -4.49 -3.93 17.70
N ARG A 26 -3.97 -4.51 16.60
CA ARG A 26 -4.09 -5.95 16.32
C ARG A 26 -3.36 -6.83 17.34
N ILE A 27 -2.23 -6.36 17.87
CA ILE A 27 -1.52 -7.04 18.95
C ILE A 27 -2.37 -7.02 20.23
N GLY A 28 -3.01 -5.89 20.56
CA GLY A 28 -3.96 -5.79 21.67
C GLY A 28 -5.12 -6.79 21.53
N GLU A 29 -5.77 -6.80 20.36
CA GLU A 29 -6.86 -7.75 20.06
C GLU A 29 -6.40 -9.21 20.17
N ALA A 30 -5.21 -9.54 19.63
CA ALA A 30 -4.66 -10.89 19.72
C ALA A 30 -4.32 -11.31 21.16
N LYS A 31 -3.90 -10.37 22.01
CA LYS A 31 -3.68 -10.58 23.45
C LYS A 31 -5.00 -10.83 24.16
N ASP A 32 -6.02 -10.00 23.90
CA ASP A 32 -7.34 -10.11 24.52
C ASP A 32 -8.02 -11.44 24.16
N LEU A 33 -7.81 -11.93 22.95
CA LEU A 33 -8.26 -13.25 22.49
C LEU A 33 -7.41 -14.42 23.03
N GLY A 34 -6.29 -14.14 23.71
CA GLY A 34 -5.37 -15.15 24.24
C GLY A 34 -4.61 -15.92 23.16
N LEU A 35 -4.42 -15.32 21.97
CA LEU A 35 -3.67 -15.92 20.85
C LEU A 35 -2.16 -15.74 21.01
N ILE A 36 -1.76 -14.67 21.70
CA ILE A 36 -0.37 -14.37 22.04
C ILE A 36 -0.24 -14.05 23.53
N THR A 37 0.95 -14.28 24.08
CA THR A 37 1.32 -13.83 25.42
C THR A 37 2.57 -12.95 25.32
N PRO A 38 2.64 -11.83 26.07
CA PRO A 38 3.91 -11.13 26.23
C PRO A 38 4.92 -12.06 26.89
N GLU A 39 6.18 -11.90 26.51
CA GLU A 39 7.32 -12.57 27.13
C GLU A 39 8.21 -11.50 27.76
N ILE A 40 8.42 -11.62 29.07
CA ILE A 40 9.33 -10.76 29.81
C ILE A 40 10.67 -11.50 29.82
N ASP A 41 11.70 -10.84 29.30
CA ASP A 41 13.08 -11.33 29.46
C ASP A 41 13.58 -10.83 30.82
N ASP A 42 13.79 -11.75 31.76
CA ASP A 42 14.25 -11.46 33.12
C ASP A 42 15.62 -10.76 33.16
N ARG A 43 16.35 -10.71 32.02
CA ARG A 43 17.65 -10.05 31.89
C ARG A 43 17.59 -8.63 31.33
N GLU A 44 16.43 -8.15 30.89
CA GLU A 44 16.28 -6.80 30.33
C GLU A 44 15.46 -5.88 31.24
N THR A 45 16.04 -4.74 31.64
CA THR A 45 15.39 -3.68 32.44
C THR A 45 14.38 -2.85 31.64
N SER A 46 14.14 -3.19 30.37
CA SER A 46 13.29 -2.46 29.45
C SER A 46 12.19 -3.37 28.93
N VAL A 47 10.94 -2.93 29.03
CA VAL A 47 9.76 -3.66 28.57
C VAL A 47 9.82 -3.76 27.04
N LYS A 48 10.53 -4.76 26.50
CA LYS A 48 10.55 -5.00 25.06
C LYS A 48 9.35 -5.87 24.68
N ASN A 49 8.63 -5.41 23.65
CA ASN A 49 7.46 -6.05 23.05
C ASN A 49 7.81 -7.38 22.36
N GLN A 50 8.23 -8.38 23.14
CA GLN A 50 8.35 -9.75 22.70
C GLN A 50 7.04 -10.47 22.98
N TYR A 51 6.54 -11.22 21.99
CA TYR A 51 5.36 -12.05 22.19
C TYR A 51 5.62 -13.45 21.67
N ARG A 52 4.95 -14.40 22.34
CA ARG A 52 4.92 -15.82 21.97
C ARG A 52 3.50 -16.22 21.61
N ILE A 53 3.36 -17.03 20.58
CA ILE A 53 2.06 -17.58 20.16
C ILE A 53 1.65 -18.65 21.19
N THR A 54 0.42 -18.58 21.68
CA THR A 54 -0.12 -19.57 22.62
C THR A 54 -0.57 -20.84 21.87
N GLU A 55 -0.90 -21.92 22.59
CA GLU A 55 -1.51 -23.11 21.97
C GLU A 55 -2.81 -22.79 21.22
N ARG A 56 -3.63 -21.88 21.77
CA ARG A 56 -4.84 -21.36 21.12
C ARG A 56 -4.49 -20.61 19.84
N GLY A 57 -3.47 -19.75 19.88
CA GLY A 57 -2.97 -19.05 18.70
C GLY A 57 -2.50 -20.02 17.61
N GLN A 58 -1.76 -21.07 17.98
CA GLN A 58 -1.31 -22.10 17.05
C GLN A 58 -2.48 -22.85 16.41
N TYR A 59 -3.54 -23.15 17.17
CA TYR A 59 -4.74 -23.77 16.61
C TYR A 59 -5.39 -22.89 15.53
N VAL A 60 -5.47 -21.57 15.76
CA VAL A 60 -5.97 -20.62 14.75
C VAL A 60 -5.05 -20.57 13.54
N VAL A 61 -3.73 -20.52 13.73
CA VAL A 61 -2.75 -20.56 12.64
C VAL A 61 -2.92 -21.81 11.78
N ALA A 62 -3.02 -22.99 12.41
CA ALA A 62 -3.24 -24.25 11.69
C ALA A 62 -4.57 -24.25 10.90
N LYS A 63 -5.62 -23.62 11.44
CA LYS A 63 -6.88 -23.44 10.70
C LYS A 63 -6.71 -22.48 9.51
N MET A 64 -5.96 -21.39 9.67
CA MET A 64 -5.65 -20.46 8.59
C MET A 64 -4.81 -21.11 7.49
N GLU A 65 -3.86 -21.97 7.84
CA GLU A 65 -3.07 -22.76 6.87
C GLU A 65 -3.97 -23.69 6.06
N ARG A 66 -4.85 -24.46 6.72
CA ARG A 66 -5.81 -25.35 6.04
C ARG A 66 -6.80 -24.63 5.13
N LEU A 67 -7.05 -23.35 5.38
CA LEU A 67 -7.91 -22.50 4.57
C LEU A 67 -7.12 -21.71 3.51
N GLU A 68 -5.82 -21.98 3.35
CA GLU A 68 -4.92 -21.29 2.40
C GLU A 68 -4.81 -19.77 2.63
N ILE A 69 -5.27 -19.26 3.77
CA ILE A 69 -5.25 -17.83 4.08
C ILE A 69 -3.81 -17.31 4.17
N ILE A 70 -2.92 -18.10 4.80
CA ILE A 70 -1.50 -17.74 4.92
C ILE A 70 -0.84 -17.67 3.54
N HIS A 71 -1.16 -18.62 2.66
CA HIS A 71 -0.64 -18.63 1.30
C HIS A 71 -1.12 -17.40 0.53
N ALA A 72 -2.42 -17.11 0.54
CA ALA A 72 -3.00 -15.94 -0.13
C ALA A 72 -2.34 -14.62 0.33
N TYR A 73 -2.11 -14.43 1.63
CA TYR A 73 -1.40 -13.26 2.14
C TYR A 73 0.04 -13.16 1.63
N ARG A 74 0.78 -14.28 1.55
CA ARG A 74 2.14 -14.29 0.99
C ARG A 74 2.12 -13.86 -0.47
N THR A 75 1.23 -14.46 -1.28
CA THR A 75 1.09 -14.11 -2.70
C THR A 75 0.77 -12.63 -2.88
N MET A 76 -0.14 -12.06 -2.08
CA MET A 76 -0.43 -10.63 -2.13
C MET A 76 0.78 -9.77 -1.83
N PHE A 77 1.58 -10.12 -0.81
CA PHE A 77 2.80 -9.37 -0.49
C PHE A 77 3.87 -9.50 -1.57
N ASP A 78 4.02 -10.67 -2.19
CA ASP A 78 4.96 -10.89 -3.28
C ASP A 78 4.57 -10.07 -4.51
N MET A 79 3.28 -10.09 -4.89
CA MET A 79 2.75 -9.25 -5.97
C MET A 79 2.93 -7.76 -5.68
N GLN A 80 2.70 -7.34 -4.44
CA GLN A 80 2.92 -5.95 -4.05
C GLN A 80 4.39 -5.56 -4.16
N ALA A 81 5.32 -6.41 -3.73
CA ALA A 81 6.75 -6.17 -3.87
C ALA A 81 7.16 -6.05 -5.35
N GLN A 82 6.59 -6.89 -6.22
CA GLN A 82 6.81 -6.81 -7.66
C GLN A 82 6.30 -5.48 -8.25
N VAL A 83 5.14 -5.01 -7.83
CA VAL A 83 4.60 -3.71 -8.27
C VAL A 83 5.49 -2.56 -7.82
N GLU A 84 5.94 -2.56 -6.57
CA GLU A 84 6.85 -1.50 -6.08
C GLU A 84 8.21 -1.55 -6.78
N GLY A 85 8.74 -2.73 -7.09
CA GLY A 85 9.94 -2.89 -7.92
C GLY A 85 9.76 -2.33 -9.33
N GLY A 86 8.67 -2.70 -10.01
CA GLY A 86 8.37 -2.20 -11.35
C GLY A 86 8.12 -0.68 -11.40
N LYS A 87 7.55 -0.08 -10.34
CA LYS A 87 7.44 1.37 -10.23
C LYS A 87 8.80 2.05 -10.15
N GLN A 88 9.72 1.49 -9.36
CA GLN A 88 11.07 2.01 -9.24
C GLN A 88 11.82 1.92 -10.58
N GLU A 89 11.75 0.76 -11.25
CA GLU A 89 12.31 0.58 -12.59
C GLU A 89 11.71 1.57 -13.60
N LEU A 90 10.40 1.83 -13.53
CA LEU A 90 9.75 2.82 -14.40
C LEU A 90 10.27 4.24 -14.14
N VAL A 91 10.42 4.63 -12.87
CA VAL A 91 10.98 5.95 -12.50
C VAL A 91 12.39 6.09 -13.03
N GLU A 92 13.26 5.09 -12.79
CA GLU A 92 14.64 5.07 -13.29
C GLU A 92 14.69 5.14 -14.81
N TRP A 93 13.79 4.44 -15.50
CA TRP A 93 13.66 4.53 -16.95
C TRP A 93 13.25 5.94 -17.40
N VAL A 94 12.21 6.55 -16.82
CA VAL A 94 11.78 7.92 -17.18
C VAL A 94 12.88 8.96 -16.92
N GLU A 95 13.70 8.76 -15.89
CA GLU A 95 14.80 9.65 -15.55
C GLU A 95 16.00 9.53 -16.50
N ASN A 96 16.08 8.46 -17.32
CA ASN A 96 17.12 8.28 -18.32
C ASN A 96 16.98 9.28 -19.47
N GLU A 97 18.06 9.96 -19.85
CA GLU A 97 18.06 10.97 -20.92
C GLU A 97 17.55 10.44 -22.27
N GLY A 98 17.90 9.21 -22.65
CA GLY A 98 17.41 8.60 -23.90
C GLY A 98 15.90 8.31 -23.86
N ALA A 99 15.37 7.97 -22.67
CA ALA A 99 13.94 7.78 -22.50
C ALA A 99 13.19 9.12 -22.49
N LYS A 100 13.77 10.18 -21.90
CA LYS A 100 13.20 11.54 -21.95
C LYS A 100 13.09 12.05 -23.37
N GLU A 101 14.11 11.84 -24.20
CA GLU A 101 14.08 12.22 -25.61
C GLU A 101 13.05 11.41 -26.41
N GLU A 102 12.96 10.11 -26.17
CA GLU A 102 11.92 9.26 -26.77
C GLU A 102 10.50 9.66 -26.34
N LEU A 103 10.31 9.99 -25.06
CA LEU A 103 9.05 10.49 -24.52
C LEU A 103 8.69 11.86 -25.09
N ALA A 104 9.66 12.78 -25.23
CA ALA A 104 9.44 14.10 -25.82
C ALA A 104 9.01 14.03 -27.30
N ARG A 105 9.50 13.02 -28.04
CA ARG A 105 9.07 12.75 -29.42
C ARG A 105 7.66 12.12 -29.49
N ARG A 106 7.17 11.53 -28.40
CA ARG A 106 5.80 11.00 -28.29
C ARG A 106 4.85 12.07 -27.78
N SER A 107 4.64 13.09 -28.61
CA SER A 107 3.62 14.12 -28.40
C SER A 107 2.34 13.76 -29.16
N ASP A 108 1.17 13.90 -28.53
CA ASP A 108 -0.15 13.87 -29.21
C ASP A 108 -0.36 15.10 -30.12
N SER A 109 0.55 16.07 -30.03
CA SER A 109 0.63 17.27 -30.86
C SER A 109 1.97 17.27 -31.56
N ASP A 110 2.04 16.64 -32.72
CA ASP A 110 3.09 16.92 -33.69
C ASP A 110 2.99 18.44 -33.99
N PRO A 111 3.99 19.28 -33.69
CA PRO A 111 3.97 20.64 -34.20
C PRO A 111 3.94 20.50 -35.72
N TYR A 112 2.81 20.85 -36.34
CA TYR A 112 2.71 20.87 -37.79
C TYR A 112 3.68 21.95 -38.25
N VAL A 113 4.89 21.56 -38.63
CA VAL A 113 5.90 22.48 -39.16
C VAL A 113 5.58 22.67 -40.63
N ASP A 114 5.42 23.91 -41.06
CA ASP A 114 5.21 24.17 -42.49
C ASP A 114 6.50 23.91 -43.30
N LEU A 115 6.40 23.96 -44.64
CA LEU A 115 7.51 23.72 -45.57
C LEU A 115 8.69 24.71 -45.41
N LEU A 116 8.55 25.74 -44.58
CA LEU A 116 9.57 26.76 -44.29
C LEU A 116 10.19 26.61 -42.89
N GLY A 117 9.75 25.63 -42.10
CA GLY A 117 10.33 25.33 -40.79
C GLY A 117 9.74 26.13 -39.63
N GLU A 118 8.62 26.82 -39.82
CA GLU A 118 7.97 27.61 -38.77
C GLU A 118 6.89 26.79 -38.05
N ASP A 119 6.86 26.89 -36.72
CA ASP A 119 5.86 26.24 -35.87
C ASP A 119 4.54 27.01 -35.93
N VAL A 120 3.53 26.43 -36.59
CA VAL A 120 2.19 27.04 -36.70
C VAL A 120 1.23 26.61 -35.58
N THR A 121 1.68 25.93 -34.53
CA THR A 121 0.84 25.61 -33.35
C THR A 121 0.67 26.77 -32.38
N ILE A 122 0.39 27.98 -32.89
CA ILE A 122 -0.02 29.12 -32.06
C ILE A 122 -1.55 29.11 -31.92
N ALA A 123 -2.07 28.23 -31.08
CA ALA A 123 -3.40 28.43 -30.49
C ALA A 123 -3.23 29.17 -29.16
N PRO A 124 -3.92 30.31 -28.92
CA PRO A 124 -3.74 31.04 -27.67
C PRO A 124 -4.23 30.18 -26.50
N ALA A 125 -3.36 30.02 -25.50
CA ALA A 125 -3.55 29.24 -24.27
C ALA A 125 -4.73 29.69 -23.36
N LYS A 126 -5.69 30.46 -23.87
CA LYS A 126 -6.83 30.99 -23.11
C LYS A 126 -8.01 30.03 -22.98
N THR A 127 -8.14 29.02 -23.84
CA THR A 127 -9.39 28.22 -23.91
C THR A 127 -9.39 26.96 -23.05
N LEU A 128 -8.23 26.36 -22.74
CA LEU A 128 -8.17 25.09 -21.99
C LEU A 128 -8.28 25.28 -20.47
N ILE A 129 -7.74 26.37 -19.90
CA ILE A 129 -7.86 26.66 -18.46
C ILE A 129 -9.33 27.00 -18.09
N GLU A 130 -10.06 27.71 -18.94
CA GLU A 130 -11.50 27.97 -18.73
C GLU A 130 -12.35 26.69 -18.84
N THR A 131 -11.97 25.76 -19.73
CA THR A 131 -12.69 24.49 -19.91
C THR A 131 -12.42 23.52 -18.75
N MET A 132 -11.20 23.49 -18.20
CA MET A 132 -10.86 22.65 -17.05
C MET A 132 -11.44 23.19 -15.73
N THR A 133 -11.56 24.52 -15.58
CA THR A 133 -12.17 25.15 -14.40
C THR A 133 -13.69 24.93 -14.35
N ARG A 134 -14.37 24.80 -15.50
CA ARG A 134 -15.78 24.39 -15.55
C ARG A 134 -16.02 22.92 -15.20
N ASN A 135 -15.09 22.02 -15.53
CA ASN A 135 -15.24 20.59 -15.27
C ASN A 135 -14.82 20.14 -13.86
N SER A 136 -14.01 20.93 -13.15
CA SER A 136 -13.64 20.62 -11.75
C SER A 136 -14.80 20.81 -10.75
N LEU A 137 -15.82 21.61 -11.12
CA LEU A 137 -17.04 21.78 -10.32
C LEU A 137 -18.04 20.62 -10.44
N LEU A 138 -17.84 19.67 -11.36
CA LEU A 138 -18.73 18.50 -11.56
C LEU A 138 -18.13 17.16 -11.08
N ARG A 139 -16.92 17.16 -10.50
CA ARG A 139 -16.22 15.93 -10.06
C ARG A 139 -16.16 15.72 -8.54
N ASN A 140 -16.99 16.42 -7.76
CA ASN A 140 -17.00 16.30 -6.30
C ASN A 140 -18.12 15.42 -5.73
N ASP A 141 -18.98 14.84 -6.58
CA ASP A 141 -20.11 14.00 -6.13
C ASP A 141 -19.82 12.49 -6.19
N TYR A 142 -18.72 12.04 -6.82
CA TYR A 142 -18.42 10.60 -6.98
C TYR A 142 -17.59 9.98 -5.85
N LEU A 143 -17.19 10.74 -4.83
CA LEU A 143 -16.35 10.24 -3.72
C LEU A 143 -17.03 10.28 -2.34
N LYS A 144 -18.32 10.60 -2.26
CA LYS A 144 -19.07 10.59 -0.98
C LYS A 144 -19.66 9.22 -0.60
N ASP A 145 -19.64 8.23 -1.50
CA ASP A 145 -20.33 6.95 -1.27
C ASP A 145 -19.45 5.81 -0.73
N PHE A 146 -18.14 6.02 -0.55
CA PHE A 146 -17.27 5.04 0.13
C PHE A 146 -17.01 5.43 1.59
N SER A 147 -18.09 5.49 2.38
CA SER A 147 -18.02 5.41 3.84
C SER A 147 -18.36 3.97 4.25
N PRO A 148 -17.46 3.20 4.88
CA PRO A 148 -17.82 1.90 5.42
C PRO A 148 -18.70 2.12 6.65
N ARG A 149 -20.02 2.16 6.43
CA ARG A 149 -21.01 2.12 7.50
C ARG A 149 -20.85 0.82 8.28
N SER A 150 -20.71 1.01 9.58
CA SER A 150 -20.85 0.05 10.66
C SER A 150 -21.98 -0.97 10.43
N TYR A 151 -21.65 -2.24 10.31
CA TYR A 151 -22.61 -3.32 10.57
C TYR A 151 -22.76 -3.49 12.08
N SER A 152 -23.79 -2.84 12.63
CA SER A 152 -24.42 -3.23 13.89
C SER A 152 -25.61 -4.12 13.54
N LEU A 153 -25.46 -5.43 13.71
CA LEU A 153 -26.59 -6.35 13.78
C LEU A 153 -26.77 -6.74 15.25
N ARG A 154 -27.71 -6.06 15.91
CA ARG A 154 -28.42 -6.56 17.08
C ARG A 154 -29.89 -6.72 16.68
N CYS A 155 -30.38 -7.94 16.73
CA CYS A 155 -31.64 -8.34 17.33
C CYS A 155 -31.37 -9.68 18.00
#